data_AF-A0A6B3NEN1-F1
#
_entry.id   AF-A0A6B3NEN1-F1
#
_cell.length_a   1.000
_cell.length_b   1.000
_cell.length_c   1.000
_cell.angle_alpha   90.00
_cell.angle_beta   90.00
_cell.angle_gamma   90.00
#
_symmetry.space_group_name_H-M   'P 1'
#
loop_
_entity.id
_entity.type
_entity.pdbx_description
1 polymer ?
#
loop_
_entity_poly.entity_id
_entity_poly.type
_entity_poly.pdbx_seq_one_letter_code
_entity_poly.pdbx_strand_id
1 'polypeptide(L)' 'MSGEMDKEAIGGLIGTVKEAIPGGMKLTPTGWTAEGDQIALEMESYGEMSNGKEEFEALIKFMLIWSKRLMPLPNLST' A
#
# COMPACT_ATOMS: atom_id res chain seq x y z
N MET A 1 -8.62 9.26 -5.62
CA MET A 1 -8.21 8.68 -6.92
C MET A 1 -8.14 7.17 -6.74
N SER A 2 -8.84 6.39 -7.55
CA SER A 2 -8.68 4.93 -7.63
C SER A 2 -8.20 4.58 -9.04
N GLY A 3 -7.30 3.60 -9.16
CA GLY A 3 -6.72 3.15 -10.43
C GLY A 3 -5.82 1.93 -10.23
N GLU A 4 -5.61 1.16 -11.30
CA GLU A 4 -4.63 0.06 -11.31
C GLU A 4 -3.22 0.63 -11.45
N MET A 5 -2.31 0.20 -10.57
CA MET A 5 -0.91 0.61 -10.59
C MET A 5 -0.04 -0.64 -10.64
N ASP A 6 0.94 -0.65 -11.54
CA ASP A 6 2.01 -1.63 -11.50
C ASP A 6 3.01 -1.30 -10.37
N LYS A 7 4.00 -2.17 -10.18
CA LYS A 7 5.00 -2.00 -9.11
C LYS A 7 5.83 -0.73 -9.25
N GLU A 8 6.06 -0.27 -10.48
CA GLU A 8 6.85 0.93 -10.74
C GLU A 8 6.04 2.17 -10.36
N ALA A 9 4.77 2.21 -10.75
CA ALA A 9 3.83 3.26 -10.36
C ALA A 9 3.64 3.33 -8.84
N ILE A 10 3.54 2.19 -8.15
CA ILE A 10 3.50 2.14 -6.67
C ILE A 10 4.80 2.71 -6.08
N GLY A 11 5.95 2.35 -6.64
CA GLY A 11 7.25 2.89 -6.22
C GLY A 11 7.33 4.40 -6.37
N GLY A 12 6.84 4.94 -7.49
CA GLY A 12 6.75 6.37 -7.75
C GLY A 12 5.85 7.09 -6.73
N LEU A 13 4.67 6.54 -6.45
CA LEU A 13 3.77 7.07 -5.43
C LEU A 13 4.44 7.16 -4.05
N ILE A 14 5.12 6.09 -3.62
CA ILE A 14 5.86 6.06 -2.35
C ILE A 14 6.96 7.12 -2.35
N GLY A 15 7.66 7.31 -3.48
CA GLY A 15 8.65 8.37 -3.66
C GLY A 15 8.06 9.77 -3.43
N THR A 16 6.94 10.08 -4.09
CA THR A 16 6.25 11.37 -3.91
C THR A 16 5.79 11.60 -2.47
N VAL A 17 5.27 10.55 -1.80
CA VAL A 17 4.89 10.65 -0.38
C VAL A 17 6.10 10.96 0.51
N LYS A 18 7.25 10.35 0.23
CA LYS A 18 8.50 10.58 0.98
C LYS A 18 9.04 12.00 0.80
N GLU A 19 8.91 12.58 -0.39
CA GLU A 19 9.29 13.98 -0.64
C GLU A 19 8.36 14.96 0.09
N ALA A 20 7.07 14.66 0.13
CA ALA A 20 6.06 15.49 0.80
C ALA A 20 6.15 15.42 2.34
N ILE A 21 6.54 14.25 2.87
CA ILE A 21 6.59 13.95 4.32
C ILE A 21 8.00 13.41 4.64
N PRO A 22 9.01 14.28 4.83
CA PRO A 22 10.40 13.88 4.99
C PRO A 22 10.66 13.05 6.25
N GLY A 23 9.87 13.29 7.30
CA GLY A 23 9.88 12.50 8.54
C GLY A 23 9.23 11.11 8.40
N GLY A 24 8.64 10.83 7.24
CA GLY A 24 7.83 9.65 7.01
C GLY A 24 6.43 9.78 7.58
N MET A 25 5.53 8.92 7.10
CA MET A 25 4.17 8.81 7.60
C MET A 25 4.10 7.69 8.63
N LYS A 26 3.58 7.98 9.82
CA LYS A 26 3.23 6.96 10.79
C LYS A 26 1.87 6.39 10.43
N LEU A 27 1.81 5.07 10.25
CA LEU A 27 0.57 4.34 10.01
C LEU A 27 0.25 3.48 11.23
N THR A 28 -0.94 3.66 11.78
CA THR A 28 -1.46 2.86 12.89
C THR A 28 -2.62 2.02 12.37
N PRO A 29 -2.49 0.69 12.25
CA PRO A 29 -3.63 -0.16 11.90
C PRO A 29 -4.72 -0.06 12.98
N THR A 30 -5.95 0.18 12.56
CA THR A 30 -7.13 0.24 13.45
C THR A 30 -8.03 -0.98 13.29
N GLY A 31 -7.97 -1.65 12.14
CA GLY A 31 -8.71 -2.88 11.89
C GLY A 31 -8.21 -3.61 10.65
N TRP A 32 -8.52 -4.90 10.58
CA TRP A 32 -8.35 -5.68 9.37
C TRP A 32 -9.50 -6.67 9.18
N THR A 33 -9.72 -7.09 7.94
CA THR A 33 -10.60 -8.21 7.59
C THR A 33 -9.91 -9.06 6.55
N ALA A 34 -9.82 -10.36 6.78
CA ALA A 34 -9.20 -11.31 5.86
C ALA A 34 -10.25 -12.29 5.34
N GLU A 35 -10.30 -12.47 4.03
CA GLU A 35 -11.19 -13.42 3.35
C GLU A 35 -10.44 -14.09 2.18
N GLY A 36 -10.21 -15.40 2.30
CA GLY A 36 -9.43 -16.16 1.31
C GLY A 36 -8.02 -15.58 1.15
N ASP A 37 -7.71 -15.11 -0.06
CA ASP A 37 -6.42 -14.51 -0.42
C ASP A 37 -6.42 -12.97 -0.35
N GLN A 38 -7.46 -12.36 0.24
CA GLN A 38 -7.61 -10.91 0.34
C GLN A 38 -7.55 -10.43 1.79
N ILE A 39 -6.91 -9.29 2.01
CA ILE A 39 -6.85 -8.61 3.31
C ILE A 39 -7.20 -7.14 3.10
N ALA A 40 -8.27 -6.69 3.74
CA ALA A 40 -8.57 -5.27 3.90
C ALA A 40 -7.94 -4.76 5.20
N LEU A 41 -7.18 -3.65 5.13
CA LEU A 41 -6.63 -2.94 6.29
C LEU A 41 -7.26 -1.54 6.38
N GLU A 42 -7.64 -1.16 7.58
CA GLU A 42 -7.98 0.22 7.94
C GLU A 42 -6.85 0.77 8.82
N MET A 43 -6.39 1.98 8.50
CA MET A 43 -5.27 2.62 9.18
C MET A 43 -5.55 4.09 9.42
N GLU A 44 -5.16 4.59 10.58
CA GLU A 44 -4.96 6.01 10.84
C GLU A 44 -3.54 6.38 10.42
N SER A 45 -3.41 7.50 9.72
CA SER A 45 -2.11 8.02 9.30
C SER A 45 -1.85 9.39 9.92
N TYR A 46 -0.64 9.58 10.43
CA TYR A 46 -0.14 10.86 10.90
C TYR A 46 1.20 11.18 10.22
N GLY A 47 1.41 12.42 9.81
CA GLY A 47 2.68 12.86 9.25
C GLY A 47 2.87 14.37 9.30
N GLU A 48 4.13 14.80 9.39
CA GLU A 48 4.53 16.20 9.33
C GLU A 48 4.93 16.58 7.90
N MET A 49 4.24 17.56 7.32
CA MET A 49 4.56 18.04 5.98
C MET A 49 5.85 18.88 5.95
N SER A 50 6.60 18.79 4.86
CA SER A 50 7.89 19.51 4.67
C SER A 50 7.79 21.04 4.72
N ASN A 51 6.60 21.59 4.53
CA ASN A 51 6.34 23.03 4.58
C ASN A 51 6.18 23.57 6.02
N GLY A 52 6.40 22.73 7.03
CA GLY A 52 6.43 23.11 8.44
C GLY A 52 5.08 23.54 9.02
N LYS A 53 3.97 23.29 8.31
CA LYS A 53 2.70 23.92 8.64
C LYS A 53 1.60 23.03 9.18
N GLU A 54 1.50 21.76 8.85
CA GLU A 54 0.38 20.96 9.37
C GLU A 54 0.77 19.50 9.61
N GLU A 55 0.40 19.02 10.79
CA GLU A 55 0.17 17.62 11.09
C GLU A 55 -1.07 17.20 10.29
N PHE A 56 -0.92 16.22 9.40
CA PHE A 56 -2.06 15.69 8.66
C PHE A 56 -2.53 14.39 9.33
N GLU A 57 -3.84 14.29 9.57
CA GLU A 57 -4.51 13.07 10.00
C GLU A 57 -5.45 12.59 8.89
N ALA A 58 -5.31 11.34 8.47
CA ALA A 58 -6.23 10.74 7.51
C ALA A 58 -6.49 9.27 7.81
N LEU A 59 -7.66 8.80 7.39
CA LEU A 59 -7.98 7.37 7.34
C LEU A 59 -7.61 6.82 5.97
N ILE A 60 -6.73 5.82 5.96
CA ILE A 60 -6.29 5.13 4.75
C ILE A 60 -6.80 3.69 4.80
N LYS A 61 -7.41 3.25 3.70
CA LYS A 61 -7.85 1.86 3.53
C LYS A 61 -7.04 1.18 2.44
N PHE A 62 -6.42 0.06 2.77
CA PHE A 62 -5.69 -0.79 1.83
C PHE A 62 -6.44 -2.08 1.58
N MET A 63 -6.41 -2.55 0.33
CA MET A 63 -6.80 -3.91 -0.02
C MET A 63 -5.59 -4.62 -0.61
N LEU A 64 -5.13 -5.66 0.09
CA LEU A 64 -4.01 -6.50 -0.31
C LEU A 64 -4.59 -7.80 -0.86
N ILE A 65 -4.11 -8.22 -2.04
CA ILE A 65 -4.52 -9.48 -2.65
C ILE A 65 -3.27 -10.33 -2.89
N TRP A 66 -3.24 -11.52 -2.33
CA TRP A 66 -2.16 -12.48 -2.55
C TRP A 66 -2.41 -13.29 -3.81
N SER A 67 -1.70 -12.99 -4.90
CA SER A 67 -1.79 -13.78 -6.13
C SER A 67 -0.74 -14.88 -6.14
N LYS A 68 -1.18 -16.15 -6.11
CA LYS A 68 -0.32 -17.29 -6.45
C LYS A 68 -0.10 -17.32 -7.95
N ARG A 69 1.09 -16.95 -8.39
CA ARG A 69 1.52 -17.17 -9.78
C ARG A 69 1.75 -18.68 -9.96
N LEU A 70 0.82 -19.39 -10.59
CA LEU A 70 1.04 -20.78 -11.00
C LEU A 70 2.20 -20.78 -11.99
N MET A 71 3.30 -21.45 -11.64
CA MET A 71 4.31 -21.78 -12.65
C MET A 71 3.69 -22.82 -13.60
N PRO A 72 3.86 -22.70 -14.91
CA PRO A 72 3.49 -23.79 -15.82
C PRO A 72 4.28 -25.03 -15.42
N LEU A 73 3.60 -26.16 -15.26
CA LEU A 73 4.24 -27.44 -15.00
C LEU A 73 5.21 -27.75 -16.15
N PRO A 74 6.44 -28.22 -15.88
CA PRO A 74 7.33 -28.65 -16.93
C PRO A 74 6.65 -29.74 -17.74
N ASN A 75 6.60 -29.55 -19.06
CA ASN A 75 5.97 -30.46 -19.99
C ASN A 75 6.75 -31.78 -19.93
N LEU A 76 6.23 -32.79 -19.22
CA LEU A 76 6.79 -34.13 -19.20
C LEU A 76 6.40 -34.80 -20.53
N SER A 77 7.18 -34.54 -21.58
CA SER A 77 7.15 -35.35 -22.78
C SER A 77 7.65 -36.75 -22.41
N THR A 78 6.74 -37.71 -22.51
CA THR A 78 6.97 -39.15 -22.37
C THR A 78 7.73 -39.72 -23.56
#